data_AF-A0A3C1A6N1-F1
#
_entry.id   AF-A0A3C1A6N1-F1
#
_cell.length_a   1.000
_cell.length_b   1.000
_cell.length_c   1.000
_cell.angle_alpha   90.00
_cell.angle_beta   90.00
_cell.angle_gamma   90.00
#
_symmetry.space_group_name_H-M   'P 1'
#
loop_
_entity.id
_entity.type
_entity.pdbx_description
1 polymer ?
#
loop_
_entity_poly.entity_id
_entity_poly.type
_entity_poly.pdbx_seq_one_letter_code
_entity_poly.pdbx_strand_id
1 'polypeptide(L)' 'VMGDDWKGKFDFLKDQCDVIYLPRTPEISSTKIKQDLNMQ' A
#
# COMPACT_ATOMS: atom_id res chain seq x y z
N VAL A 1 -9.25 6.71 -2.60
CA VAL A 1 -8.21 5.65 -2.65
C VAL A 1 -7.96 5.19 -1.22
N MET A 2 -8.06 3.89 -0.94
CA MET A 2 -7.98 3.33 0.42
C MET A 2 -6.78 2.39 0.56
N GLY A 3 -6.27 2.22 1.78
CA GLY A 3 -5.23 1.23 2.08
C GLY A 3 -5.75 -0.20 1.93
N ASP A 4 -4.87 -1.14 1.59
CA ASP A 4 -5.19 -2.57 1.44
C ASP A 4 -5.79 -3.20 2.71
N ASP A 5 -5.53 -2.60 3.88
CA ASP A 5 -6.11 -3.01 5.17
C ASP A 5 -7.66 -2.95 5.21
N TRP A 6 -8.29 -2.24 4.27
CA TRP A 6 -9.75 -2.06 4.20
C TRP A 6 -10.40 -2.81 3.02
N LYS A 7 -9.66 -3.75 2.40
CA LYS A 7 -10.13 -4.56 1.28
C LYS A 7 -11.39 -5.35 1.64
N GLY A 8 -12.45 -5.22 0.83
CA GLY A 8 -13.75 -5.87 1.04
C GLY A 8 -14.69 -5.15 1.99
N LYS A 9 -14.22 -4.17 2.77
CA LYS A 9 -15.06 -3.44 3.75
C LYS A 9 -15.88 -2.33 3.11
N PHE A 10 -15.41 -1.77 2.00
CA PHE A 10 -16.03 -0.66 1.28
C PHE A 10 -16.51 -1.07 -0.12
N ASP A 11 -16.57 -2.37 -0.41
CA ASP A 11 -17.03 -2.88 -1.71
C ASP A 11 -18.47 -2.47 -2.03
N PHE A 12 -19.29 -2.21 -1.01
CA PHE A 12 -20.66 -1.68 -1.19
C PHE A 12 -20.70 -0.26 -1.77
N LEU A 13 -19.59 0.50 -1.71
CA LEU A 13 -19.48 1.83 -2.30
C LEU A 13 -18.97 1.79 -3.75
N LYS A 14 -18.59 0.61 -4.28
CA LYS A 14 -18.17 0.48 -5.68
C LYS A 14 -19.24 0.88 -6.69
N ASP A 15 -20.51 0.72 -6.31
CA ASP A 15 -21.65 1.07 -7.18
C ASP A 15 -21.83 2.59 -7.34
N GLN A 16 -21.28 3.38 -6.40
CA GLN A 16 -21.36 4.85 -6.42
C GLN A 16 -20.03 5.51 -6.77
N CYS A 17 -18.90 4.88 -6.46
CA CYS A 17 -17.57 5.46 -6.64
C CYS A 17 -16.52 4.37 -6.93
N ASP A 18 -15.47 4.68 -7.68
CA ASP A 18 -14.34 3.76 -7.87
C ASP A 18 -13.55 3.53 -6.58
N VAL A 19 -13.76 2.37 -5.96
CA VAL A 19 -13.01 1.93 -4.78
C VAL A 19 -11.73 1.23 -5.24
N ILE A 20 -10.64 1.99 -5.27
CA ILE A 20 -9.29 1.49 -5.57
C ILE A 20 -8.51 1.29 -4.26
N TYR A 21 -8.05 0.06 -4.05
CA TYR A 21 -7.15 -0.33 -2.96
C TYR A 21 -5.71 -0.25 -3.45
N LEU A 22 -4.93 0.62 -2.85
CA LEU A 22 -3.51 0.72 -3.20
C LEU A 22 -2.71 -0.31 -2.42
N PRO A 23 -1.97 -1.20 -3.09
CA PRO A 23 -1.02 -2.05 -2.41
C PRO A 23 0.02 -1.18 -1.73
N ARG A 24 0.45 -1.60 -0.52
CA ARG A 24 1.59 -1.00 0.16
C ARG A 24 2.78 -1.08 -0.79
N THR A 25 3.44 0.05 -1.05
CA THR A 25 4.61 0.10 -1.92
C THR A 25 5.66 -0.87 -1.38
N PRO A 26 6.01 -1.94 -2.10
CA PRO A 26 7.00 -2.91 -1.62
C PRO A 26 8.43 -2.35 -1.67
N GLU A 27 8.64 -1.22 -2.36
CA GLU A 27 9.97 -0.78 -2.79
C GLU A 27 10.66 0.26 -1.90
N ILE A 28 10.09 0.59 -0.74
CA ILE A 28 10.81 1.37 0.29
C ILE A 28 10.69 0.67 1.63
N SER A 29 11.23 -0.54 1.66
CA SER A 29 11.65 -1.17 2.91
C SER A 29 12.80 -0.35 3.47
N SER A 30 12.57 0.37 4.56
CA SER A 30 13.61 1.06 5.32
C SER A 30 14.76 0.12 5.74
N THR A 31 14.52 -1.20 5.75
CA THR A 31 15.54 -2.23 5.91
C THR A 31 16.52 -2.28 4.74
N LYS A 32 16.04 -2.16 3.50
CA LYS A 32 16.88 -2.18 2.29
C LYS A 32 17.74 -0.92 2.19
N ILE A 33 17.16 0.25 2.49
CA ILE A 33 17.90 1.52 2.55
C ILE A 33 18.99 1.49 3.64
N LYS A 34 18.69 0.93 4.82
CA LYS A 34 19.68 0.77 5.90
C LYS A 34 20.80 -0.20 5.53
N GLN A 35 20.50 -1.27 4.78
CA GLN A 35 21.52 -2.21 4.27
C GLN A 35 22.43 -1.55 3.24
N ASP A 36 21.86 -0.79 2.30
CA ASP A 36 22.63 -0.07 1.28
C ASP A 36 23.50 1.05 1.88
N LEU A 37 23.00 1.76 2.92
CA LEU A 37 23.76 2.82 3.61
C LEU A 37 24.92 2.29 4.47
N ASN A 38 24.90 1.02 4.87
CA ASN A 38 25.92 0.42 5.74
C ASN A 38 27.03 -0.31 4.95
N MET A 39 27.05 -0.19 3.62
CA MET A 39 28.15 -0.63 2.74
C MET A 39 29.15 0.51 2.42
N GLN A 40 29.41 1.41 3.38
CA GLN A 40 30.47 2.43 3.29
C GLN A 40 31.63 2.12 4.22
#